data_AF-A0A0T5NMU5-F1
#
_entry.id   AF-A0A0T5NMU5-F1
#
_cell.length_a   1.000
_cell.length_b   1.000
_cell.length_c   1.000
_cell.angle_alpha   90.00
_cell.angle_beta   90.00
_cell.angle_gamma   90.00
#
_symmetry.space_group_name_H-M   'P 1'
#
loop_
_entity.id
_entity.type
_entity.pdbx_description
1 polymer ?
#
loop_
_entity_poly.entity_id
_entity_poly.type
_entity_poly.pdbx_seq_one_letter_code
_entity_poly.pdbx_strand_id
1 'polypeptide(L)'
;MDQQATPSTAKLYRMVMPGHLCPYGLKSKDLLEREGYEVEDHHLTTREDTDAFMEQHSVETTPQTFIDGERIGGYEALRVHFGNDNTEGDETSYRPVIAIFSVAFFLALGLSWASFGSIFTLRAAEWFIAISMCFLAVQKLQDVESFSTMFLNYDLLARRWVRYGYLYPFGEAFAGILMVTGALTWLSAPVALFIGTVGAISVFKAVYVDKRELKCACVGGDSNVPLGFISLTENLMMMLMGIWMPIKVFALGW
;
A
#
# COMPACT_ATOMS: atom_id res chain seq x y z
N MET A 1 46.21 16.63 11.65
CA MET A 1 45.58 17.93 11.87
C MET A 1 44.10 17.72 11.57
N ASP A 2 43.32 17.45 12.63
CA ASP A 2 41.87 17.33 12.55
C ASP A 2 41.29 18.68 12.12
N GLN A 3 40.69 18.73 10.93
CA GLN A 3 39.72 19.77 10.63
C GLN A 3 38.45 19.39 11.38
N GLN A 4 38.23 20.04 12.52
CA GLN A 4 36.90 20.12 13.12
C GLN A 4 35.99 20.78 12.09
N ALA A 5 35.21 19.98 11.36
CA ALA A 5 34.14 20.49 10.52
C ALA A 5 33.14 21.18 11.46
N THR A 6 33.03 22.50 11.37
CA THR A 6 31.90 23.24 11.95
C THR A 6 30.62 22.57 11.45
N PRO A 7 29.63 22.26 12.30
CA PRO A 7 28.37 21.72 11.82
C PRO A 7 27.81 22.68 10.76
N SER A 8 27.59 22.17 9.55
CA SER A 8 27.02 22.97 8.48
C SER A 8 25.63 23.45 8.92
N THR A 9 25.37 24.75 8.81
CA THR A 9 24.09 25.34 9.24
C THR A 9 23.11 25.36 8.07
N ALA A 10 21.89 24.88 8.29
CA ALA A 10 20.80 24.94 7.31
C ALA A 10 19.68 25.84 7.82
N LYS A 11 19.17 26.73 6.96
CA LYS A 11 18.02 27.57 7.28
C LYS A 11 16.75 26.94 6.75
N LEU A 12 15.76 26.77 7.63
CA LEU A 12 14.48 26.20 7.28
C LEU A 12 13.37 27.19 7.59
N TYR A 13 12.63 27.59 6.56
CA TYR A 13 11.43 28.42 6.71
C TYR A 13 10.20 27.53 6.61
N ARG A 14 9.40 27.45 7.68
CA ARG A 14 8.20 26.60 7.73
C ARG A 14 7.05 27.27 8.46
N MET A 15 5.83 26.92 8.06
CA MET A 15 4.62 27.38 8.74
C MET A 15 4.49 26.75 10.13
N VAL A 16 4.30 27.59 11.14
CA VAL A 16 3.97 27.20 12.51
C VAL A 16 2.91 28.17 13.03
N MET A 17 1.64 27.89 12.69
CA MET A 17 0.51 28.72 13.09
C MET A 17 -0.32 28.01 14.16
N PRO A 18 -1.02 28.75 15.04
CA PRO A 18 -1.98 28.16 15.97
C PRO A 18 -3.04 27.32 15.22
N GLY A 19 -3.12 26.02 15.54
CA GLY A 19 -4.08 25.10 14.90
C GLY A 19 -3.69 24.58 13.51
N HIS A 20 -2.52 24.94 12.97
CA HIS A 20 -2.03 24.44 11.68
C HIS A 20 -0.59 23.93 11.78
N LEU A 21 -0.43 22.61 11.72
CA LEU A 21 0.86 21.93 11.74
C LEU A 21 1.27 21.58 10.30
N CYS A 22 2.39 22.12 9.82
CA CYS A 22 2.94 21.75 8.50
C CYS A 22 3.74 20.43 8.59
N PRO A 23 3.25 19.30 8.04
CA PRO A 23 3.95 18.01 8.16
C PRO A 23 5.27 18.00 7.39
N TYR A 24 5.32 18.64 6.23
CA TYR A 24 6.53 18.74 5.41
C TYR A 24 7.60 19.59 6.08
N GLY A 25 7.23 20.65 6.80
CA GLY A 25 8.18 21.46 7.58
C GLY A 25 8.87 20.65 8.67
N LEU A 26 8.13 19.81 9.39
CA LEU A 26 8.71 18.92 10.40
C LEU A 26 9.60 17.84 9.77
N LYS A 27 9.18 17.26 8.65
CA LYS A 27 9.99 16.26 7.93
C LYS A 27 11.29 16.86 7.36
N SER A 28 11.26 18.10 6.86
CA SER A 28 12.46 18.81 6.42
C SER A 28 13.41 19.06 7.58
N LYS A 29 12.89 19.48 8.75
CA LYS A 29 13.70 19.69 9.95
C LYS A 29 14.39 18.40 10.40
N ASP A 30 13.63 17.33 10.56
CA ASP A 30 14.14 16.01 10.98
C ASP A 30 15.16 15.45 9.96
N LEU A 31 14.95 15.66 8.65
CA LEU A 31 15.90 15.24 7.63
C LEU A 31 17.24 16.01 7.75
N LEU A 32 17.19 17.33 7.90
CA LEU A 32 18.40 18.14 8.09
C LEU A 32 19.17 17.73 9.35
N GLU A 33 18.47 17.52 10.47
CA GLU A 33 19.09 17.09 11.73
C GLU A 33 19.76 15.71 11.61
N ARG A 34 19.17 14.77 10.85
CA ARG A 34 19.74 13.43 10.60
C ARG A 34 20.97 13.45 9.71
N GLU A 35 21.02 14.37 8.75
CA GLU A 35 22.19 14.59 7.89
C GLU A 35 23.29 15.42 8.59
N GLY A 36 23.09 15.76 9.88
CA GLY A 36 24.09 16.40 10.73
C GLY A 36 24.14 17.92 10.65
N TYR A 37 23.11 18.58 10.09
CA TYR A 37 23.03 20.04 10.03
C TYR A 37 22.47 20.63 11.32
N GLU A 38 23.01 21.79 11.70
CA GLU A 38 22.36 22.65 12.69
C GLU A 38 21.25 23.45 12.00
N VAL A 39 20.00 23.30 12.46
CA VAL A 39 18.84 23.90 11.77
C VAL A 39 18.44 25.23 12.39
N GLU A 40 18.64 26.32 11.65
CA GLU A 40 18.03 27.62 11.91
C GLU A 40 16.54 27.56 11.50
N ASP A 41 15.69 27.26 12.47
CA ASP A 41 14.25 27.03 12.29
C ASP A 41 13.45 28.35 12.33
N HIS A 42 13.17 28.93 11.17
CA HIS A 42 12.40 30.16 11.00
C HIS A 42 10.90 29.85 10.84
N HIS A 43 10.10 30.32 11.81
CA HIS A 43 8.66 30.06 11.82
C HIS A 43 7.89 31.18 11.13
N LEU A 44 7.08 30.79 10.15
CA LEU A 44 6.06 31.64 9.53
C LEU A 44 4.78 31.47 10.34
N THR A 45 4.46 32.46 11.18
CA THR A 45 3.42 32.33 12.22
C THR A 45 2.07 32.89 11.84
N THR A 46 2.01 33.64 10.74
CA THR A 46 0.77 34.17 10.16
C THR A 46 0.67 33.86 8.68
N ARG A 47 -0.54 34.00 8.13
CA ARG A 47 -0.76 33.86 6.69
C ARG A 47 -0.08 35.00 5.92
N GLU A 48 -0.16 36.23 6.43
CA GLU A 48 0.55 37.35 5.82
C GLU A 48 2.08 37.12 5.78
N ASP A 49 2.68 36.59 6.85
CA ASP A 49 4.12 36.25 6.87
C ASP A 49 4.45 35.18 5.81
N THR A 50 3.58 34.19 5.67
CA THR A 50 3.77 33.10 4.71
C THR A 50 3.68 33.61 3.28
N ASP A 51 2.64 34.40 2.97
CA ASP A 51 2.42 34.97 1.65
C ASP A 51 3.55 35.95 1.29
N ALA A 52 3.99 36.79 2.24
CA ALA A 52 5.12 37.69 2.06
C ALA A 52 6.43 36.94 1.81
N PHE A 53 6.69 35.84 2.54
CA PHE A 53 7.86 34.99 2.31
C PHE A 53 7.81 34.34 0.93
N MET A 54 6.65 33.81 0.52
CA MET A 54 6.45 33.18 -0.77
C MET A 54 6.68 34.16 -1.93
N GLU A 55 6.18 35.40 -1.81
CA GLU A 55 6.40 36.47 -2.77
C GLU A 55 7.87 36.90 -2.82
N GLN A 56 8.50 37.13 -1.65
CA GLN A 56 9.90 37.55 -1.55
C GLN A 56 10.87 36.54 -2.19
N HIS A 57 10.60 35.25 -2.03
CA HIS A 57 11.45 34.18 -2.52
C HIS A 57 10.98 33.56 -3.84
N SER A 58 9.91 34.09 -4.45
CA SER A 58 9.27 33.57 -5.66
C SER A 58 9.03 32.06 -5.60
N VAL A 59 8.38 31.60 -4.53
CA VAL A 59 8.00 30.19 -4.32
C VAL A 59 6.50 30.06 -4.14
N GLU A 60 5.94 28.95 -4.59
CA GLU A 60 4.49 28.68 -4.47
C GLU A 60 4.14 27.93 -3.18
N THR A 61 5.13 27.37 -2.48
CA THR A 61 4.91 26.48 -1.33
C THR A 61 5.94 26.68 -0.24
N THR A 62 5.58 26.30 0.99
CA THR A 62 6.48 26.14 2.13
C THR A 62 6.36 24.69 2.65
N PRO A 63 7.39 24.11 3.30
CA PRO A 63 8.63 24.74 3.75
C PRO A 63 9.63 25.04 2.63
N GLN A 64 10.62 25.88 2.91
CA GLN A 64 11.78 26.11 2.05
C GLN A 64 13.08 25.98 2.83
N THR A 65 14.03 25.24 2.26
CA THR A 65 15.33 24.93 2.87
C THR A 65 16.44 25.64 2.13
N PHE A 66 17.39 26.21 2.88
CA PHE A 66 18.58 26.85 2.36
C PHE A 66 19.82 26.26 3.05
N ILE A 67 20.82 25.88 2.27
CA ILE A 67 22.10 25.33 2.74
C ILE A 67 23.21 26.16 2.09
N ASP A 68 24.18 26.62 2.87
CA ASP A 68 25.30 27.45 2.39
C ASP A 68 24.88 28.70 1.59
N GLY A 69 23.68 29.23 1.88
CA GLY A 69 23.09 30.38 1.18
C GLY A 69 22.39 30.04 -0.14
N GLU A 70 22.46 28.81 -0.61
CA GLU A 70 21.73 28.32 -1.79
C GLU A 70 20.35 27.78 -1.40
N ARG A 71 19.33 28.08 -2.20
CA ARG A 71 17.96 27.57 -2.00
C ARG A 71 17.86 26.16 -2.56
N ILE A 72 17.75 25.17 -1.68
CA ILE A 72 17.53 23.76 -2.05
C ILE A 72 16.07 23.55 -2.48
N GLY A 73 15.12 24.13 -1.75
CA GLY A 73 13.69 24.04 -2.07
C GLY A 73 12.85 23.43 -0.95
N GLY A 74 11.70 22.88 -1.33
CA GLY A 74 10.80 22.17 -0.41
C GLY A 74 11.31 20.79 0.01
N TYR A 75 10.50 20.05 0.76
CA TYR A 75 10.89 18.75 1.31
C TYR A 75 11.34 17.74 0.23
N GLU A 76 10.68 17.71 -0.93
CA GLU A 76 11.04 16.81 -2.03
C GLU A 76 12.42 17.13 -2.61
N ALA A 77 12.68 18.40 -2.91
CA ALA A 77 13.98 18.85 -3.39
C ALA A 77 15.10 18.60 -2.36
N LEU A 78 14.79 18.77 -1.08
CA LEU A 78 15.71 18.45 0.01
C LEU A 78 16.06 16.95 0.07
N ARG A 79 15.08 16.07 -0.18
CA ARG A 79 15.36 14.62 -0.27
C ARG A 79 16.27 14.31 -1.45
N VAL A 80 16.02 14.89 -2.62
CA VAL A 80 16.88 14.72 -3.81
C VAL A 80 18.29 15.22 -3.53
N HIS A 81 18.45 16.37 -2.87
CA HIS A 81 19.75 16.93 -2.51
C HIS A 81 20.62 15.96 -1.69
N PHE A 82 20.00 15.21 -0.77
CA PHE A 82 20.69 14.19 0.04
C PHE A 82 20.75 12.80 -0.62
N GLY A 83 20.46 12.69 -1.92
CA GLY A 83 20.49 11.41 -2.64
C GLY A 83 19.37 10.45 -2.23
N ASN A 84 18.33 10.94 -1.54
CA ASN A 84 17.12 10.17 -1.25
C ASN A 84 16.18 10.20 -2.47
N ASP A 85 16.63 9.61 -3.58
CA ASP A 85 15.89 9.44 -4.85
C ASP A 85 14.67 8.53 -4.66
N ASN A 86 13.59 9.04 -4.06
CA ASN A 86 12.26 8.51 -4.35
C ASN A 86 11.36 9.71 -4.59
N THR A 87 11.69 10.44 -5.64
CA THR A 87 10.93 11.58 -6.15
C THR A 87 10.39 11.14 -7.49
N GLU A 88 9.30 10.38 -7.44
CA GLU A 88 8.23 10.39 -8.44
C GLU A 88 7.18 9.37 -7.99
N GLY A 89 5.92 9.80 -7.95
CA GLY A 89 4.76 8.97 -7.60
C GLY A 89 4.46 7.86 -8.60
N ASP A 90 5.46 7.36 -9.34
CA ASP A 90 5.33 6.34 -10.38
C ASP A 90 6.35 5.20 -10.26
N GLU A 91 7.27 5.24 -9.27
CA GLU A 91 8.13 4.09 -8.99
C GLU A 91 7.31 2.92 -8.43
N THR A 92 7.52 1.72 -9.00
CA THR A 92 6.84 0.51 -8.56
C THR A 92 7.16 0.20 -7.10
N SER A 93 6.15 0.16 -6.24
CA SER A 93 6.34 -0.07 -4.81
C SER A 93 5.64 -1.34 -4.36
N TYR A 94 6.42 -2.32 -3.93
CA TYR A 94 5.92 -3.58 -3.35
C TYR A 94 5.74 -3.50 -1.82
N ARG A 95 6.13 -2.40 -1.18
CA ARG A 95 6.09 -2.25 0.28
C ARG A 95 4.71 -2.53 0.88
N PRO A 96 3.59 -2.01 0.34
CA PRO A 96 2.27 -2.27 0.91
C PRO A 96 1.90 -3.76 0.86
N VAL A 97 2.23 -4.43 -0.25
CA VAL A 97 1.96 -5.86 -0.44
C VAL A 97 2.79 -6.70 0.54
N ILE A 98 4.09 -6.43 0.63
CA ILE A 98 4.98 -7.13 1.56
C ILE A 98 4.48 -6.96 3.00
N ALA A 99 4.04 -5.76 3.38
CA ALA A 99 3.48 -5.52 4.70
C ALA A 99 2.22 -6.36 4.95
N ILE A 100 1.27 -6.37 4.02
CA ILE A 100 0.02 -7.15 4.13
C ILE A 100 0.32 -8.64 4.31
N PHE A 101 1.11 -9.24 3.42
CA PHE A 101 1.41 -10.66 3.49
C PHE A 101 2.28 -11.02 4.71
N SER A 102 3.22 -10.17 5.10
CA SER A 102 4.04 -10.42 6.29
C SER A 102 3.20 -10.42 7.56
N VAL A 103 2.33 -9.43 7.73
CA VAL A 103 1.44 -9.34 8.90
C VAL A 103 0.46 -10.52 8.91
N ALA A 104 -0.15 -10.86 7.76
CA ALA A 104 -1.03 -12.02 7.66
C ALA A 104 -0.31 -13.34 8.01
N PHE A 105 0.93 -13.50 7.57
CA PHE A 105 1.76 -14.68 7.86
C PHE A 105 2.04 -14.81 9.36
N PHE A 106 2.53 -13.76 10.00
CA PHE A 106 2.80 -13.80 11.44
C PHE A 106 1.53 -13.96 12.28
N LEU A 107 0.40 -13.38 11.86
CA LEU A 107 -0.89 -13.60 12.51
C LEU A 107 -1.32 -15.07 12.40
N ALA A 108 -1.18 -15.69 11.22
CA ALA A 108 -1.54 -17.08 11.02
C ALA A 108 -0.67 -18.04 11.85
N LEU A 109 0.64 -17.78 11.92
CA LEU A 109 1.54 -18.54 12.80
C LEU A 109 1.21 -18.34 14.28
N GLY A 110 0.93 -17.10 14.69
CA GLY A 110 0.54 -16.77 16.06
C GLY A 110 -0.77 -17.45 16.47
N LEU A 111 -1.78 -17.44 15.59
CA LEU A 111 -3.05 -18.15 15.80
C LEU A 111 -2.85 -19.66 15.87
N SER A 112 -1.99 -20.22 15.02
CA SER A 112 -1.66 -21.65 15.05
C SER A 112 -1.02 -22.04 16.38
N TRP A 113 -0.04 -21.26 16.83
CA TRP A 113 0.59 -21.48 18.12
C TRP A 113 -0.39 -21.34 19.28
N ALA A 114 -1.25 -20.31 19.27
CA ALA A 114 -2.25 -20.09 20.31
C ALA A 114 -3.32 -21.19 20.37
N SER A 115 -3.71 -21.76 19.22
CA SER A 115 -4.80 -22.74 19.14
C SER A 115 -4.33 -24.19 19.31
N PHE A 116 -3.14 -24.52 18.78
CA PHE A 116 -2.64 -25.90 18.69
C PHE A 116 -1.33 -26.15 19.43
N GLY A 117 -0.69 -25.12 20.00
CA GLY A 117 0.65 -25.21 20.60
C GLY A 117 1.78 -25.41 19.59
N SER A 118 1.46 -25.66 18.31
CA SER A 118 2.41 -25.80 17.21
C SER A 118 2.33 -24.61 16.26
N ILE A 119 3.49 -24.10 15.85
CA ILE A 119 3.61 -22.97 14.93
C ILE A 119 3.29 -23.41 13.49
N PHE A 120 3.87 -24.53 13.05
CA PHE A 120 3.74 -25.01 11.68
C PHE A 120 2.64 -26.07 11.61
N THR A 121 1.45 -25.64 11.20
CA THR A 121 0.31 -26.53 10.94
C THR A 121 -0.27 -26.26 9.56
N LEU A 122 -1.00 -27.24 9.02
CA LEU A 122 -1.79 -27.06 7.81
C LEU A 122 -2.82 -25.93 7.98
N ARG A 123 -3.38 -25.79 9.19
CA ARG A 123 -4.32 -24.72 9.54
C ARG A 123 -3.66 -23.34 9.51
N ALA A 124 -2.38 -23.24 9.87
CA ALA A 124 -1.62 -22.00 9.73
C ALA A 124 -1.53 -21.56 8.26
N ALA A 125 -1.29 -22.50 7.33
CA ALA A 125 -1.27 -22.18 5.90
C ALA A 125 -2.65 -21.73 5.38
N GLU A 126 -3.73 -22.42 5.79
CA GLU A 126 -5.12 -22.02 5.47
C GLU A 126 -5.44 -20.61 5.99
N TRP A 127 -5.08 -20.32 7.25
CA TRP A 127 -5.27 -19.00 7.85
C TRP A 127 -4.43 -17.93 7.17
N PHE A 128 -3.19 -18.22 6.81
CA PHE A 128 -2.36 -17.26 6.09
C PHE A 128 -3.04 -16.79 4.79
N ILE A 129 -3.55 -17.72 3.99
CA ILE A 129 -4.24 -17.39 2.73
C ILE A 129 -5.53 -16.62 3.02
N ALA A 130 -6.38 -17.11 3.92
CA ALA A 130 -7.67 -16.50 4.20
C ALA A 130 -7.55 -15.11 4.85
N ILE A 131 -6.59 -14.90 5.75
CA ILE A 131 -6.30 -13.59 6.36
C ILE A 131 -5.74 -12.62 5.32
N SER A 132 -4.84 -13.09 4.43
CA SER A 132 -4.32 -12.26 3.34
C SER A 132 -5.45 -11.78 2.42
N MET A 133 -6.39 -12.69 2.06
CA MET A 133 -7.59 -12.32 1.31
C MET A 133 -8.43 -11.27 2.04
N CYS A 134 -8.62 -11.41 3.36
CA CYS A 134 -9.37 -10.41 4.13
C CYS A 134 -8.68 -9.03 4.09
N PHE A 135 -7.36 -8.97 4.23
CA PHE A 135 -6.61 -7.72 4.18
C PHE A 135 -6.66 -7.07 2.80
N LEU A 136 -6.49 -7.83 1.72
CA LEU A 136 -6.62 -7.32 0.35
C LEU A 136 -8.05 -6.86 0.05
N ALA A 137 -9.06 -7.61 0.50
CA ALA A 137 -10.45 -7.19 0.38
C ALA A 137 -10.73 -5.88 1.12
N VAL A 138 -10.16 -5.66 2.31
CA VAL A 138 -10.26 -4.37 3.01
C VAL A 138 -9.65 -3.23 2.19
N GLN A 139 -8.49 -3.41 1.55
CA GLN A 139 -7.90 -2.38 0.68
C GLN A 139 -8.85 -2.03 -0.48
N LYS A 140 -9.49 -3.02 -1.08
CA LYS A 140 -10.47 -2.83 -2.17
C LYS A 140 -11.76 -2.15 -1.67
N LEU A 141 -12.17 -2.41 -0.43
CA LEU A 141 -13.36 -1.83 0.19
C LEU A 141 -13.17 -0.39 0.68
N GLN A 142 -11.94 0.05 0.94
CA GLN A 142 -11.64 1.43 1.37
C GLN A 142 -12.06 2.46 0.31
N ASP A 143 -11.86 2.15 -0.97
CA ASP A 143 -12.31 2.96 -2.09
C ASP A 143 -12.79 2.06 -3.23
N VAL A 144 -14.07 1.64 -3.13
CA VAL A 144 -14.70 0.75 -4.11
C VAL A 144 -14.79 1.40 -5.49
N GLU A 145 -14.97 2.72 -5.57
CA GLU A 145 -15.11 3.43 -6.84
C GLU A 145 -13.79 3.38 -7.61
N SER A 146 -12.70 3.76 -6.94
CA SER A 146 -11.36 3.74 -7.53
C SER A 146 -10.91 2.31 -7.85
N PHE A 147 -11.19 1.34 -6.95
CA PHE A 147 -10.99 -0.08 -7.24
C PHE A 147 -11.72 -0.52 -8.51
N SER A 148 -13.04 -0.25 -8.60
CA SER A 148 -13.86 -0.73 -9.71
C SER A 148 -13.38 -0.16 -11.05
N THR A 149 -12.97 1.11 -11.06
CA THR A 149 -12.44 1.77 -12.26
C THR A 149 -11.13 1.14 -12.71
N MET A 150 -10.20 0.86 -11.78
CA MET A 150 -8.96 0.16 -12.10
C MET A 150 -9.22 -1.30 -12.53
N PHE A 151 -10.15 -1.98 -11.87
CA PHE A 151 -10.49 -3.38 -12.13
C PHE A 151 -11.05 -3.60 -13.55
N LEU A 152 -11.86 -2.65 -14.05
CA LEU A 152 -12.37 -2.65 -15.42
C LEU A 152 -11.26 -2.62 -16.48
N ASN A 153 -10.07 -2.11 -16.15
CA ASN A 153 -8.96 -2.04 -17.09
C ASN A 153 -8.37 -3.40 -17.46
N TYR A 154 -8.73 -4.49 -16.77
CA TYR A 154 -8.23 -5.83 -17.11
C TYR A 154 -9.23 -6.97 -16.90
N ASP A 155 -10.17 -6.85 -15.96
CA ASP A 155 -11.10 -7.95 -15.68
C ASP A 155 -12.13 -8.15 -16.79
N LEU A 156 -12.18 -9.35 -17.35
CA LEU A 156 -13.02 -9.68 -18.49
C LEU A 156 -14.51 -9.64 -18.16
N LEU A 157 -14.89 -10.06 -16.95
CA LEU A 157 -16.27 -10.10 -16.50
C LEU A 157 -16.75 -8.71 -16.10
N ALA A 158 -15.91 -7.93 -15.40
CA ALA A 158 -16.20 -6.56 -15.02
C ALA A 158 -16.43 -5.68 -16.25
N ARG A 159 -15.61 -5.84 -17.30
CA ARG A 159 -15.80 -5.14 -18.58
C ARG A 159 -17.15 -5.42 -19.23
N ARG A 160 -17.68 -6.64 -19.05
CA ARG A 160 -18.99 -7.02 -19.61
C ARG A 160 -20.15 -6.65 -18.69
N TRP A 161 -19.92 -6.65 -17.38
CA TRP A 161 -20.92 -6.29 -16.38
C TRP A 161 -20.29 -5.44 -15.28
N VAL A 162 -20.35 -4.11 -15.43
CA VAL A 162 -19.67 -3.15 -14.54
C VAL A 162 -20.02 -3.35 -13.06
N ARG A 163 -21.28 -3.71 -12.74
CA ARG A 163 -21.72 -3.94 -11.35
C ARG A 163 -20.98 -5.11 -10.68
N TYR A 164 -20.43 -6.06 -11.45
CA TYR A 164 -19.55 -7.09 -10.92
C TYR A 164 -18.31 -6.50 -10.24
N GLY A 165 -17.71 -5.45 -10.80
CA GLY A 165 -16.55 -4.77 -10.21
C GLY A 165 -16.88 -4.18 -8.83
N TYR A 166 -18.10 -3.72 -8.61
CA TYR A 166 -18.55 -3.23 -7.31
C TYR A 166 -18.84 -4.36 -6.31
N LEU A 167 -19.29 -5.54 -6.78
CA LEU A 167 -19.61 -6.69 -5.93
C LEU A 167 -18.40 -7.54 -5.58
N TYR A 168 -17.38 -7.55 -6.43
CA TYR A 168 -16.14 -8.31 -6.28
C TYR A 168 -15.49 -8.17 -4.88
N PRO A 169 -15.21 -6.95 -4.37
CA PRO A 169 -14.51 -6.81 -3.09
C PRO A 169 -15.33 -7.34 -1.91
N PHE A 170 -16.67 -7.28 -1.99
CA PHE A 170 -17.55 -7.87 -0.99
C PHE A 170 -17.55 -9.41 -1.07
N GLY A 171 -17.57 -9.97 -2.28
CA GLY A 171 -17.48 -11.41 -2.50
C GLY A 171 -16.17 -12.00 -1.96
N GLU A 172 -15.07 -11.29 -2.16
CA GLU A 172 -13.76 -11.67 -1.65
C GLU A 172 -13.68 -11.57 -0.12
N ALA A 173 -14.15 -10.45 0.47
CA ALA A 173 -14.22 -10.30 1.92
C ALA A 173 -15.07 -11.41 2.55
N PHE A 174 -16.24 -11.67 1.97
CA PHE A 174 -17.15 -12.71 2.41
C PHE A 174 -16.50 -14.10 2.36
N ALA A 175 -15.84 -14.44 1.25
CA ALA A 175 -15.15 -15.71 1.11
C ALA A 175 -13.98 -15.83 2.10
N GLY A 176 -13.15 -14.79 2.24
CA GLY A 176 -12.03 -14.75 3.17
C GLY A 176 -12.47 -14.96 4.62
N ILE A 177 -13.48 -14.22 5.09
CA ILE A 177 -13.98 -14.32 6.48
C ILE A 177 -14.50 -15.73 6.79
N LEU A 178 -15.27 -16.31 5.86
CA LEU A 178 -15.79 -17.68 6.02
C LEU A 178 -14.68 -18.73 5.96
N MET A 179 -13.65 -18.52 5.13
CA MET A 179 -12.49 -19.40 5.09
C MET A 179 -11.62 -19.32 6.35
N VAL A 180 -11.46 -18.14 6.97
CA VAL A 180 -10.75 -18.02 8.26
C VAL A 180 -11.45 -18.85 9.35
N THR A 181 -12.77 -18.73 9.44
CA THR A 181 -13.57 -19.45 10.44
C THR A 181 -13.74 -20.93 10.08
N GLY A 182 -13.55 -21.31 8.82
CA GLY A 182 -13.91 -22.64 8.31
C GLY A 182 -15.43 -22.87 8.27
N ALA A 183 -16.23 -21.80 8.37
CA ALA A 183 -17.69 -21.88 8.37
C ALA A 183 -18.24 -21.79 6.94
N LEU A 184 -19.39 -22.42 6.70
CA LEU A 184 -20.13 -22.33 5.43
C LEU A 184 -19.25 -22.53 4.18
N THR A 185 -18.31 -23.49 4.23
CA THR A 185 -17.38 -23.77 3.12
C THR A 185 -18.08 -24.14 1.83
N TRP A 186 -19.27 -24.73 1.91
CA TRP A 186 -20.15 -25.00 0.77
C TRP A 186 -20.56 -23.73 0.01
N LEU A 187 -20.53 -22.56 0.66
CA LEU A 187 -20.88 -21.27 0.09
C LEU A 187 -19.65 -20.41 -0.22
N SER A 188 -18.68 -20.34 0.69
CA SER A 188 -17.47 -19.54 0.48
C SER A 188 -16.56 -20.10 -0.61
N ALA A 189 -16.48 -21.43 -0.75
CA ALA A 189 -15.58 -22.04 -1.71
C ALA A 189 -16.04 -21.88 -3.17
N PRO A 190 -17.32 -22.07 -3.55
CA PRO A 190 -17.76 -21.73 -4.90
C PRO A 190 -17.56 -20.26 -5.27
N VAL A 191 -17.78 -19.35 -4.31
CA VAL A 191 -17.56 -17.90 -4.51
C VAL A 191 -16.08 -17.62 -4.79
N ALA A 192 -15.18 -18.11 -3.94
CA ALA A 192 -13.74 -17.93 -4.12
C ALA A 192 -13.24 -18.58 -5.42
N LEU A 193 -13.73 -19.78 -5.74
CA LEU A 193 -13.32 -20.51 -6.95
C LEU A 193 -13.78 -19.76 -8.21
N PHE A 194 -15.02 -19.27 -8.23
CA PHE A 194 -15.55 -18.52 -9.36
C PHE A 194 -14.78 -17.22 -9.58
N ILE A 195 -14.67 -16.40 -8.52
CA ILE A 195 -13.99 -15.10 -8.58
C ILE A 195 -12.50 -15.29 -8.92
N GLY A 196 -11.83 -16.24 -8.26
CA GLY A 196 -10.42 -16.55 -8.50
C GLY A 196 -10.16 -17.06 -9.91
N THR A 197 -11.03 -17.91 -10.47
CA THR A 197 -10.87 -18.42 -11.84
C THR A 197 -11.05 -17.30 -12.87
N VAL A 198 -12.10 -16.49 -12.73
CA VAL A 198 -12.36 -15.35 -13.63
C VAL A 198 -11.21 -14.35 -13.56
N GLY A 199 -10.75 -14.02 -12.35
CA GLY A 199 -9.64 -13.10 -12.11
C GLY A 199 -8.31 -13.64 -12.65
N ALA A 200 -7.99 -14.91 -12.41
CA ALA A 200 -6.78 -15.54 -12.94
C ALA A 200 -6.73 -15.51 -14.47
N ILE A 201 -7.83 -15.88 -15.14
CA ILE A 201 -7.91 -15.82 -16.61
C ILE A 201 -7.76 -14.38 -17.11
N SER A 202 -8.38 -13.42 -16.42
CA SER A 202 -8.34 -12.01 -16.80
C SER A 202 -6.92 -11.42 -16.65
N VAL A 203 -6.27 -11.66 -15.51
CA VAL A 203 -4.88 -11.21 -15.27
C VAL A 203 -3.91 -11.92 -16.21
N PHE A 204 -4.06 -13.23 -16.41
CA PHE A 204 -3.22 -13.99 -17.33
C PHE A 204 -3.29 -13.42 -18.75
N LYS A 205 -4.51 -13.16 -19.24
CA LYS A 205 -4.69 -12.53 -20.54
C LYS A 205 -4.08 -11.12 -20.57
N ALA A 206 -4.39 -10.26 -19.61
CA ALA A 206 -3.95 -8.86 -19.62
C ALA A 206 -2.41 -8.73 -19.57
N VAL A 207 -1.75 -9.57 -18.79
CA VAL A 207 -0.31 -9.46 -18.52
C VAL A 207 0.51 -10.31 -19.49
N TYR A 208 0.13 -11.58 -19.73
CA TYR A 208 0.96 -12.51 -20.52
C TYR A 208 0.61 -12.51 -22.00
N VAL A 209 -0.65 -12.25 -22.36
CA VAL A 209 -1.10 -12.22 -23.76
C VAL A 209 -1.05 -10.79 -24.30
N ASP A 210 -1.73 -9.87 -23.63
CA ASP A 210 -1.87 -8.47 -24.08
C ASP A 210 -0.65 -7.61 -23.70
N LYS A 211 0.28 -8.14 -22.89
CA LYS A 211 1.52 -7.47 -22.42
C LYS A 211 1.28 -6.04 -21.91
N ARG A 212 0.19 -5.83 -21.16
CA ARG A 212 -0.16 -4.51 -20.63
C ARG A 212 0.56 -4.27 -19.31
N GLU A 213 1.21 -3.12 -19.21
CA GLU A 213 1.74 -2.61 -17.94
C GLU A 213 0.60 -1.91 -17.19
N LEU A 214 -0.01 -2.61 -16.23
CA LEU A 214 -1.15 -2.12 -15.46
C LEU A 214 -0.83 -2.12 -13.97
N LYS A 215 -1.37 -1.12 -13.27
CA LYS A 215 -1.36 -1.05 -11.80
C LYS A 215 -2.35 -2.07 -11.23
N CYS A 216 -1.97 -2.66 -10.10
CA CYS A 216 -2.73 -3.69 -9.40
C CYS A 216 -3.86 -3.05 -8.60
N ALA A 217 -5.11 -3.46 -8.85
CA ALA A 217 -6.23 -3.00 -8.03
C ALA A 217 -6.31 -3.71 -6.67
N CYS A 218 -5.46 -4.72 -6.41
CA CYS A 218 -5.56 -5.53 -5.20
C CYS A 218 -5.21 -4.79 -3.91
N VAL A 219 -4.47 -3.69 -3.99
CA VAL A 219 -4.14 -2.81 -2.87
C VAL A 219 -4.96 -1.50 -2.95
N GLY A 220 -6.08 -1.52 -3.67
CA GLY A 220 -6.92 -0.34 -3.88
C GLY A 220 -6.45 0.55 -5.02
N GLY A 221 -7.17 1.65 -5.21
CA GLY A 221 -7.10 2.60 -6.33
C GLY A 221 -5.79 3.36 -6.53
N ASP A 222 -4.98 3.50 -5.49
CA ASP A 222 -3.87 4.47 -5.44
C ASP A 222 -2.51 3.79 -5.25
N SER A 223 -2.36 2.56 -5.74
CA SER A 223 -1.14 1.77 -5.57
C SER A 223 -0.29 1.69 -6.84
N ASN A 224 1.02 1.91 -6.70
CA ASN A 224 2.00 1.68 -7.77
C ASN A 224 2.49 0.22 -7.81
N VAL A 225 1.66 -0.72 -7.36
CA VAL A 225 2.00 -2.15 -7.39
C VAL A 225 1.72 -2.66 -8.80
N PRO A 226 2.66 -3.33 -9.48
CA PRO A 226 2.36 -3.92 -10.78
C PRO A 226 1.41 -5.12 -10.63
N LEU A 227 0.39 -5.19 -11.49
CA LEU A 227 -0.68 -6.21 -11.46
C LEU A 227 -0.15 -7.65 -11.57
N GLY A 228 0.93 -7.86 -12.32
CA GLY A 228 1.39 -9.15 -12.85
C GLY A 228 1.41 -10.32 -11.88
N PHE A 229 2.54 -10.52 -11.20
CA PHE A 229 2.79 -11.74 -10.42
C PHE A 229 1.90 -11.83 -9.17
N ILE A 230 1.66 -10.70 -8.51
CA ILE A 230 0.96 -10.67 -7.22
C ILE A 230 -0.52 -10.99 -7.40
N SER A 231 -1.21 -10.33 -8.34
CA SER A 231 -2.63 -10.57 -8.56
C SER A 231 -2.88 -11.97 -9.10
N LEU A 232 -1.99 -12.50 -9.95
CA LEU A 232 -2.10 -13.87 -10.43
C LEU A 232 -1.95 -14.88 -9.28
N THR A 233 -0.96 -14.68 -8.40
CA THR A 233 -0.73 -15.56 -7.25
C THR A 233 -1.92 -15.55 -6.30
N GLU A 234 -2.49 -14.38 -6.02
CA GLU A 234 -3.69 -14.23 -5.19
C GLU A 234 -4.89 -15.00 -5.77
N ASN A 235 -5.20 -14.82 -7.06
CA ASN A 235 -6.31 -15.52 -7.70
C ASN A 235 -6.09 -17.05 -7.71
N LEU A 236 -4.85 -17.52 -7.90
CA LEU A 236 -4.51 -18.93 -7.79
C LEU A 236 -4.66 -19.47 -6.35
N MET A 237 -4.30 -18.69 -5.33
CA MET A 237 -4.52 -19.05 -3.94
C MET A 237 -6.02 -19.15 -3.63
N MET A 238 -6.86 -18.26 -4.16
CA MET A 238 -8.32 -18.35 -4.04
C MET A 238 -8.87 -19.61 -4.69
N MET A 239 -8.39 -19.96 -5.88
CA MET A 239 -8.78 -21.21 -6.56
C MET A 239 -8.36 -22.44 -5.74
N LEU A 240 -7.12 -22.45 -5.24
CA LEU A 240 -6.59 -23.53 -4.41
C LEU A 240 -7.44 -23.70 -3.15
N MET A 241 -7.73 -22.63 -2.42
CA MET A 241 -8.59 -22.68 -1.23
C MET A 241 -10.03 -23.08 -1.56
N GLY A 242 -10.56 -22.61 -2.68
CA GLY A 242 -11.89 -22.98 -3.20
C GLY A 242 -12.02 -24.46 -3.57
N ILE A 243 -10.91 -25.14 -3.87
CA ILE A 243 -10.88 -26.60 -4.10
C ILE A 243 -10.57 -27.35 -2.79
N TRP A 244 -9.59 -26.88 -2.03
CA TRP A 244 -9.07 -27.53 -0.84
C TRP A 244 -10.10 -27.61 0.29
N MET A 245 -10.76 -26.48 0.62
CA MET A 245 -11.66 -26.41 1.77
C MET A 245 -12.90 -27.32 1.64
N PRO A 246 -13.58 -27.41 0.48
CA PRO A 246 -14.65 -28.39 0.27
C PRO A 246 -14.15 -29.84 0.36
N ILE A 247 -13.00 -30.16 -0.24
CA ILE A 247 -12.43 -31.52 -0.16
C ILE A 247 -12.20 -31.89 1.30
N LYS A 248 -11.65 -30.99 2.10
CA LYS A 248 -11.44 -31.22 3.53
C LYS A 248 -12.76 -31.48 4.27
N VAL A 249 -13.76 -30.62 4.09
CA VAL A 249 -15.04 -30.74 4.80
C VAL A 249 -15.85 -31.97 4.35
N PHE A 250 -15.92 -32.24 3.05
CA PHE A 250 -16.77 -33.31 2.50
C PHE A 250 -16.07 -34.67 2.41
N ALA A 251 -14.76 -34.72 2.16
CA ALA A 251 -14.02 -35.98 1.97
C ALA A 251 -13.22 -36.39 3.21
N LEU A 252 -12.72 -35.43 4.01
CA LEU A 252 -11.91 -35.72 5.20
C LEU A 252 -12.69 -35.58 6.51
N GLY A 253 -13.89 -34.97 6.49
CA GLY A 253 -14.78 -34.86 7.65
C GLY A 253 -14.21 -34.04 8.82
N TRP A 254 -13.27 -33.14 8.52
CA TRP A 254 -12.53 -32.30 9.46
C TRP A 254 -12.77 -30.82 9.19
#